data_AF-Q1IM39-F1
#
_entry.id   AF-Q1IM39-F1
#
_cell.length_a   1.000
_cell.length_b   1.000
_cell.length_c   1.000
_cell.angle_alpha   90.00
_cell.angle_beta   90.00
_cell.angle_gamma   90.00
#
_symmetry.space_group_name_H-M   'P 1'
#
loop_
_entity.id
_entity.type
_entity.pdbx_description
1 polymer ?
#
loop_
_entity_poly.entity_id
_entity_poly.type
_entity_poly.pdbx_seq_one_letter_code
_entity_poly.pdbx_strand_id
1 'polypeptide(L)'
;MKRKISGYALAMAMSFGAGAALSSNVSAGATDGNTARVLHGTDAAFRDGLYMGKHDAEEGRLHHVAAGRWSADADRTQYEAGYDAGFDRIR
;
A
#
# COMPACT_ATOMS: atom_id res chain seq x y z
N MET A 1 -39.91 4.89 21.09
CA MET A 1 -38.76 4.00 20.85
C MET A 1 -38.19 4.34 19.47
N LYS A 2 -37.05 5.04 19.42
CA LYS A 2 -36.49 5.65 18.19
C LYS A 2 -35.43 4.71 17.60
N ARG A 3 -35.58 4.26 16.35
CA ARG A 3 -34.50 3.63 15.58
C ARG A 3 -34.31 4.44 14.30
N LYS A 4 -33.43 5.44 14.35
CA LYS A 4 -32.98 6.17 13.17
C LYS A 4 -31.91 5.31 12.50
N ILE A 5 -32.25 4.73 11.35
CA ILE A 5 -31.29 4.00 10.52
C ILE A 5 -30.40 5.07 9.88
N SER A 6 -29.17 5.13 10.39
CA SER A 6 -28.15 6.11 10.04
C SER A 6 -27.64 5.86 8.63
N GLY A 7 -28.08 6.66 7.66
CA GLY A 7 -27.49 6.70 6.34
C GLY A 7 -26.20 7.50 6.38
N TYR A 8 -25.03 6.85 6.30
CA TYR A 8 -23.74 7.51 6.00
C TYR A 8 -22.60 6.49 5.78
N ALA A 9 -22.82 5.45 4.95
CA ALA A 9 -21.72 4.55 4.57
C ALA A 9 -21.75 4.12 3.10
N LEU A 10 -22.38 4.94 2.24
CA LEU A 10 -22.43 4.71 0.79
C LEU A 10 -21.54 5.72 0.03
N ALA A 11 -20.38 6.05 0.57
CA ALA A 11 -19.40 6.91 -0.09
C ALA A 11 -18.05 6.16 -0.23
N MET A 12 -18.08 4.98 -0.84
CA MET A 12 -16.90 4.46 -1.53
C MET A 12 -16.73 5.26 -2.83
N ALA A 13 -16.27 6.51 -2.69
CA ALA A 13 -15.81 7.29 -3.83
C ALA A 13 -14.50 6.67 -4.31
N MET A 14 -14.62 5.86 -5.37
CA MET A 14 -13.54 5.27 -6.12
C MET A 14 -12.49 6.31 -6.47
N SER A 15 -11.32 6.25 -5.85
CA SER A 15 -10.13 6.96 -6.33
C SER A 15 -9.49 6.15 -7.46
N PHE A 16 -10.08 6.20 -8.66
CA PHE A 16 -9.39 5.78 -9.88
C PHE A 16 -8.33 6.82 -10.23
N GLY A 17 -7.11 6.62 -9.75
CA GLY A 17 -5.94 7.36 -10.23
C GLY A 17 -5.49 6.83 -11.58
N ALA A 18 -6.06 7.36 -12.67
CA ALA A 18 -5.56 7.13 -14.02
C ALA A 18 -4.30 7.99 -14.27
N GLY A 19 -3.13 7.42 -13.98
CA GLY A 19 -1.83 7.99 -14.38
C GLY A 19 -1.30 7.28 -15.62
N ALA A 20 -1.64 7.78 -16.81
CA ALA A 20 -1.11 7.26 -18.06
C ALA A 20 0.27 7.85 -18.40
N ALA A 21 1.20 6.94 -18.69
CA ALA A 21 2.37 7.09 -19.58
C ALA A 21 3.46 8.12 -19.22
N LEU A 22 4.56 7.62 -18.65
CA LEU A 22 5.90 8.11 -19.01
C LEU A 22 6.71 6.95 -19.58
N SER A 23 7.03 7.11 -20.87
CA SER A 23 7.89 6.25 -21.66
C SER A 23 9.31 6.25 -21.09
N SER A 24 9.89 5.07 -20.89
CA SER A 24 11.33 4.91 -20.70
C SER A 24 11.77 3.65 -21.42
N ASN A 25 12.31 3.84 -22.62
CA ASN A 25 13.02 2.83 -23.39
C ASN A 25 14.25 2.36 -22.58
N VAL A 26 14.14 1.21 -21.91
CA VAL A 26 15.30 0.41 -21.51
C VAL A 26 15.18 -0.96 -22.16
N SER A 27 15.89 -1.08 -23.27
CA SER A 27 16.17 -2.33 -23.96
C SER A 27 17.61 -2.72 -23.65
N ALA A 28 17.81 -3.65 -22.70
CA ALA A 28 18.96 -4.57 -22.65
C ALA A 28 18.84 -5.48 -21.41
N GLY A 29 18.79 -6.80 -21.62
CA GLY A 29 19.03 -7.78 -20.55
C GLY A 29 17.84 -8.66 -20.18
N ALA A 30 17.32 -9.43 -21.12
CA ALA A 30 16.34 -10.49 -20.86
C ALA A 30 17.02 -11.71 -20.20
N THR A 31 17.40 -11.63 -18.91
CA THR A 31 17.63 -12.83 -18.06
C THR A 31 17.46 -12.60 -16.54
N ASP A 32 17.13 -11.39 -16.05
CA ASP A 32 17.04 -11.10 -14.60
C ASP A 32 15.63 -10.73 -14.09
N GLY A 33 14.59 -11.04 -14.87
CA GLY A 33 13.23 -10.54 -14.59
C GLY A 33 12.59 -11.05 -13.29
N ASN A 34 12.98 -12.22 -12.78
CA ASN A 34 12.40 -12.78 -11.56
C ASN A 34 13.11 -12.24 -10.30
N THR A 35 14.44 -12.25 -10.28
CA THR A 35 15.24 -11.76 -9.15
C THR A 35 15.15 -10.25 -9.00
N ALA A 36 15.17 -9.50 -10.11
CA ALA A 36 14.96 -8.06 -10.06
C ALA A 36 13.53 -7.71 -9.62
N ARG A 37 12.51 -8.47 -10.04
CA ARG A 37 11.13 -8.26 -9.57
C ARG A 37 10.96 -8.58 -8.08
N VAL A 38 11.62 -9.61 -7.56
CA VAL A 38 11.59 -9.94 -6.13
C VAL A 38 12.28 -8.86 -5.31
N LEU A 39 13.47 -8.39 -5.71
CA LEU A 39 14.18 -7.32 -5.01
C LEU A 39 13.46 -5.96 -5.10
N HIS A 40 12.90 -5.62 -6.27
CA HIS A 40 12.17 -4.36 -6.44
C HIS A 40 10.77 -4.43 -5.80
N GLY A 41 10.17 -5.62 -5.75
CA GLY A 41 8.88 -5.89 -5.12
C GLY A 41 8.93 -5.71 -3.61
N THR A 42 10.01 -6.21 -2.96
CA THR A 42 10.22 -6.01 -1.53
C THR A 42 10.39 -4.53 -1.17
N ASP A 43 11.17 -3.78 -1.96
CA ASP A 43 11.36 -2.35 -1.73
C ASP A 43 10.08 -1.54 -2.01
N ALA A 44 9.31 -1.93 -3.01
CA ALA A 44 8.03 -1.29 -3.33
C ALA A 44 7.00 -1.52 -2.22
N ALA A 45 6.87 -2.76 -1.74
CA ALA A 45 5.93 -3.12 -0.69
C ALA A 45 6.25 -2.45 0.63
N PHE A 46 7.52 -2.46 1.04
CA PHE A 46 7.96 -1.78 2.25
C PHE A 46 7.69 -0.27 2.20
N ARG A 47 8.03 0.39 1.10
CA ARG A 47 7.81 1.84 0.93
C ARG A 47 6.33 2.21 0.97
N ASP A 48 5.48 1.41 0.33
CA ASP A 48 4.04 1.66 0.34
C ASP A 48 3.44 1.41 1.74
N GLY A 49 3.99 0.42 2.46
CA GLY A 49 3.73 0.20 3.89
C GLY A 49 4.05 1.44 4.69
N LEU A 50 5.30 1.91 4.59
CA LEU A 50 5.79 3.07 5.32
C LEU A 50 4.94 4.32 5.10
N TYR A 51 4.52 4.55 3.85
CA TYR A 51 3.65 5.67 3.52
C TYR A 51 2.26 5.52 4.15
N MET A 52 1.62 4.35 4.01
CA MET A 52 0.29 4.12 4.57
C MET A 52 0.28 4.14 6.09
N GLY A 53 1.26 3.52 6.75
CA GLY A 53 1.36 3.53 8.21
C GLY A 53 1.53 4.95 8.75
N LYS A 54 2.39 5.74 8.12
CA LYS A 54 2.56 7.16 8.47
C LYS A 54 1.25 7.93 8.27
N HIS A 55 0.60 7.76 7.13
CA HIS A 55 -0.65 8.46 6.81
C HIS A 55 -1.77 8.12 7.79
N ASP A 56 -1.93 6.83 8.12
CA ASP A 56 -2.92 6.36 9.08
C ASP A 56 -2.67 6.94 10.48
N ALA A 57 -1.40 6.99 10.91
CA ALA A 57 -1.04 7.58 12.20
C ALA A 57 -1.23 9.10 12.22
N GLU A 58 -0.90 9.80 11.14
CA GLU A 58 -1.15 11.25 10.98
C GLU A 58 -2.66 11.57 11.01
N GLU A 59 -3.50 10.70 10.46
CA GLU A 59 -4.96 10.85 10.51
C GLU A 59 -5.57 10.36 11.84
N GLY A 60 -4.76 9.86 12.78
CA GLY A 60 -5.23 9.30 14.05
C GLY A 60 -6.09 8.05 13.89
N ARG A 61 -5.95 7.34 12.76
CA ARG A 61 -6.63 6.08 12.51
C ARG A 61 -6.04 4.96 13.39
N LEU A 62 -6.87 3.95 13.64
CA LEU A 62 -6.41 2.75 14.32
C LEU A 62 -5.44 1.98 13.41
N HIS A 63 -4.45 1.34 14.03
CA HIS A 63 -3.51 0.46 13.34
C HIS A 63 -4.27 -0.66 12.61
N HIS A 64 -4.26 -0.63 11.28
CA HIS A 64 -4.97 -1.59 10.43
C HIS A 64 -4.19 -1.85 9.14
N VAL A 65 -3.49 -2.99 9.09
CA VAL A 65 -2.63 -3.33 7.96
C VAL A 65 -3.40 -4.04 6.84
N ALA A 66 -3.55 -3.39 5.69
CA ALA A 66 -4.20 -3.97 4.49
C ALA A 66 -3.21 -4.72 3.58
N ALA A 67 -2.57 -5.77 4.12
CA ALA A 67 -1.54 -6.54 3.41
C ALA A 67 -2.08 -7.39 2.25
N GLY A 68 -3.39 -7.70 2.25
CA GLY A 68 -4.03 -8.60 1.28
C GLY A 68 -3.95 -8.16 -0.19
N ARG A 69 -3.50 -6.93 -0.49
CA ARG A 69 -3.24 -6.49 -1.87
C ARG A 69 -1.96 -7.06 -2.48
N TRP A 70 -1.04 -7.57 -1.64
CA TRP A 70 0.21 -8.15 -2.10
C TRP A 70 0.08 -9.66 -2.29
N SER A 71 0.31 -10.14 -3.51
CA SER A 71 0.15 -11.55 -3.86
C SER A 71 1.28 -12.44 -3.33
N ALA A 72 2.50 -11.92 -3.25
CA ALA A 72 3.64 -12.66 -2.72
C ALA A 72 3.74 -12.51 -1.20
N ASP A 73 4.12 -13.58 -0.51
CA ASP A 73 4.27 -13.59 0.95
C ASP A 73 5.40 -12.67 1.44
N ALA A 74 6.50 -12.62 0.68
CA ALA A 74 7.58 -11.68 0.91
C ALA A 74 7.10 -10.22 0.84
N ASP A 75 6.31 -9.88 -0.18
CA ASP A 75 5.76 -8.52 -0.34
C ASP A 75 4.77 -8.18 0.80
N ARG A 76 3.94 -9.13 1.24
CA ARG A 76 3.05 -8.95 2.40
C ARG A 76 3.84 -8.62 3.67
N THR A 77 4.88 -9.41 3.95
CA THR A 77 5.75 -9.22 5.13
C THR A 77 6.46 -7.87 5.08
N GLN A 78 6.98 -7.49 3.91
CA GLN A 78 7.67 -6.20 3.74
C GLN A 78 6.70 -5.03 3.89
N TYR A 79 5.48 -5.14 3.37
CA TYR A 79 4.45 -4.13 3.56
C TYR A 79 4.06 -3.96 5.03
N GLU A 80 3.84 -5.05 5.75
CA GLU A 80 3.54 -5.03 7.19
C GLU A 80 4.66 -4.35 7.97
N ALA A 81 5.92 -4.75 7.74
CA ALA A 81 7.07 -4.12 8.38
C ALA A 81 7.20 -2.62 8.06
N GLY A 82 6.92 -2.24 6.81
CA GLY A 82 6.89 -0.84 6.40
C GLY A 82 5.79 -0.06 7.12
N TYR A 83 4.57 -0.61 7.15
CA TYR A 83 3.42 0.01 7.80
C TYR A 83 3.68 0.26 9.28
N ASP A 84 4.15 -0.76 10.00
CA ASP A 84 4.47 -0.63 11.43
C ASP A 84 5.52 0.47 11.65
N ALA A 85 6.61 0.45 10.87
CA ALA A 85 7.65 1.47 10.96
C ALA A 85 7.16 2.89 10.65
N GLY A 86 6.15 3.03 9.80
CA GLY A 86 5.54 4.32 9.46
C GLY A 86 4.60 4.81 10.55
N PHE A 87 3.77 3.91 11.07
CA PHE A 87 2.76 4.20 12.08
C PHE A 87 3.40 4.60 13.42
N ASP A 88 4.44 3.87 13.83
CA ASP A 88 5.14 4.11 15.10
C ASP A 88 5.97 5.40 15.11
N ARG A 89 6.24 6.03 13.96
CA ARG A 89 7.00 7.30 13.89
C ARG A 89 6.21 8.52 14.32
N ILE A 90 4.88 8.45 14.32
CA ILE A 90 3.99 9.59 14.59
C ILE A 90 3.35 9.49 15.99
N ARG A 91 3.25 8.27 16.54
CA ARG A 91 2.73 7.99 17.89
C ARG A 91 3.70 8.39 18.99
#